data_AF-A0ABD3X150-F1
#
_entry.id   AF-A0ABD3X150-F1
#
_cell.length_a   1.000
_cell.length_b   1.000
_cell.length_c   1.000
_cell.angle_alpha   90.00
_cell.angle_beta   90.00
_cell.angle_gamma   90.00
#
_symmetry.space_group_name_H-M   'P 1'
#
loop_
_entity.id
_entity.type
_entity.pdbx_description
1 polymer ?
#
loop_
_entity_poly.entity_id
_entity_poly.type
_entity_poly.pdbx_seq_one_letter_code
_entity_poly.pdbx_strand_id
1 'polypeptide(L)'
;FNQSKTKWEKHCKKLTKKHTKERDHLQKEITSLTVEKDKLLKRLNTIEQDTRTHGNVNANLSDAESRTKLNASYSELYDNEWTEAFDELTTDNKITDKDAIMILLKVLMTSFQNCREVTWGRYERLIHVASSVDIKHVSSVSSAKHITRTQNMNIDLMHDIKGIWLKATQELKEIAAEPLYSVIEASLDMNITVMPMTSKYLKRCIDLGWQMGVQEKPLHLDGFVEIDSYAGKSFDKDKFRAYTRYGSHIAFVVWPTLYEYEGGPILGKGVAQGSAPVNTSN
;
A
#
# COMPACT_ATOMS: atom_id res chain seq x y z
N PHE A 1 -51.09 -14.51 46.91
CA PHE A 1 -50.71 -13.23 46.26
C PHE A 1 -49.47 -12.57 46.89
N ASN A 2 -49.39 -12.38 48.22
CA ASN A 2 -48.26 -11.67 48.86
C ASN A 2 -46.86 -12.33 48.75
N GLN A 3 -46.76 -13.67 48.71
CA GLN A 3 -45.48 -14.37 48.57
C GLN A 3 -44.86 -14.25 47.16
N SER A 4 -45.68 -14.17 46.11
CA SER A 4 -45.19 -14.04 44.73
C SER A 4 -44.66 -12.62 44.46
N LYS A 5 -45.34 -11.60 45.01
CA LYS A 5 -44.92 -10.20 44.94
C LYS A 5 -43.57 -9.97 45.63
N THR A 6 -43.37 -10.51 46.82
CA THR A 6 -42.10 -10.41 47.56
C THR A 6 -40.95 -11.17 46.88
N LYS A 7 -41.22 -12.28 46.19
CA LYS A 7 -40.21 -13.00 45.38
C LYS A 7 -39.78 -12.20 44.16
N TRP A 8 -40.74 -11.56 43.46
CA TRP A 8 -40.47 -10.68 42.33
C TRP A 8 -39.66 -9.45 42.75
N GLU A 9 -40.03 -8.79 43.85
CA GLU A 9 -39.31 -7.62 44.38
C GLU A 9 -37.85 -7.95 44.75
N LYS A 10 -37.61 -9.13 45.34
CA LYS A 10 -36.24 -9.62 45.61
C LYS A 10 -35.45 -9.88 44.33
N HIS A 11 -36.09 -10.45 43.31
CA HIS A 11 -35.48 -10.72 42.02
C HIS A 11 -35.07 -9.42 41.31
N CYS A 12 -35.95 -8.41 41.30
CA CYS A 12 -35.64 -7.13 40.68
C CYS A 12 -34.60 -6.33 41.44
N LYS A 13 -34.60 -6.35 42.78
CA LYS A 13 -33.48 -5.80 43.56
C LYS A 13 -32.14 -6.47 43.22
N LYS A 14 -32.13 -7.78 42.97
CA LYS A 14 -30.93 -8.54 42.57
C LYS A 14 -30.46 -8.17 41.15
N LEU A 15 -31.39 -8.02 40.21
CA LEU A 15 -31.12 -7.56 38.84
C LEU A 15 -30.57 -6.13 38.80
N THR A 16 -31.21 -5.20 39.51
CA THR A 16 -30.74 -3.81 39.59
C THR A 16 -29.33 -3.76 40.17
N LYS A 17 -29.05 -4.53 41.23
CA LYS A 17 -27.71 -4.61 41.83
C LYS A 17 -26.67 -5.24 40.90
N LYS A 18 -27.07 -6.14 40.00
CA LYS A 18 -26.18 -6.73 38.99
C LYS A 18 -25.85 -5.70 37.90
N HIS A 19 -26.88 -5.06 37.35
CA HIS A 19 -26.70 -4.04 36.30
C HIS A 19 -25.93 -2.81 36.79
N THR A 20 -26.12 -2.37 38.04
CA THR A 20 -25.31 -1.27 38.58
C THR A 20 -23.84 -1.65 38.70
N LYS A 21 -23.52 -2.88 39.13
CA LYS A 21 -22.14 -3.37 39.17
C LYS A 21 -21.49 -3.46 37.79
N GLU A 22 -22.22 -3.97 36.80
CA GLU A 22 -21.74 -4.05 35.41
C GLU A 22 -21.51 -2.66 34.82
N ARG A 23 -22.45 -1.73 35.03
CA ARG A 23 -22.31 -0.33 34.61
C ARG A 23 -21.11 0.34 35.27
N ASP A 24 -20.92 0.15 36.57
CA ASP A 24 -19.80 0.75 37.30
C ASP A 24 -18.45 0.13 36.88
N HIS A 25 -18.43 -1.14 36.46
CA HIS A 25 -17.25 -1.79 35.90
C HIS A 25 -16.90 -1.25 34.52
N LEU A 26 -17.88 -1.19 33.60
CA LEU A 26 -17.69 -0.63 32.26
C LEU A 26 -17.30 0.85 32.31
N GLN A 27 -17.87 1.62 33.25
CA GLN A 27 -17.50 3.03 33.43
C GLN A 27 -16.03 3.19 33.86
N LYS A 28 -15.52 2.28 34.70
CA LYS A 28 -14.10 2.24 35.09
C LYS A 28 -13.19 1.85 33.92
N GLU A 29 -13.62 0.92 33.09
CA GLU A 29 -12.86 0.50 31.91
C GLU A 29 -12.80 1.63 30.87
N ILE A 30 -13.93 2.30 30.60
CA ILE A 30 -13.98 3.48 29.72
C ILE A 30 -13.08 4.60 30.24
N THR A 31 -13.09 4.89 31.54
CA THR A 31 -12.21 5.91 32.11
C THR A 31 -10.75 5.51 32.03
N SER A 32 -10.40 4.24 32.28
CA SER A 32 -9.04 3.72 32.08
C SER A 32 -8.56 3.86 30.64
N LEU A 33 -9.38 3.42 29.68
CA LEU A 33 -9.07 3.52 28.24
C LEU A 33 -8.99 4.98 27.77
N THR A 34 -9.79 5.87 28.35
CA THR A 34 -9.72 7.31 28.04
C THR A 34 -8.40 7.90 28.53
N VAL A 35 -7.95 7.54 29.74
CA VAL A 35 -6.65 7.97 30.28
C VAL A 35 -5.49 7.42 29.46
N GLU A 36 -5.57 6.17 29.02
CA GLU A 36 -4.55 5.56 28.17
C GLU A 36 -4.51 6.21 26.79
N LYS A 37 -5.67 6.46 26.17
CA LYS A 37 -5.79 7.23 24.92
C LYS A 37 -5.16 8.62 25.07
N ASP A 38 -5.45 9.35 26.14
CA ASP A 38 -4.89 10.68 26.38
C ASP A 38 -3.37 10.64 26.60
N LYS A 39 -2.88 9.58 27.24
CA LYS A 39 -1.44 9.36 27.43
C LYS A 39 -0.74 9.04 26.11
N LEU A 40 -1.37 8.22 25.26
CA LEU A 40 -0.87 7.90 23.92
C LEU A 40 -0.92 9.14 23.02
N LEU A 41 -1.99 9.92 23.06
CA LEU A 41 -2.11 11.20 22.33
C LEU A 41 -1.05 12.21 22.78
N LYS A 42 -0.79 12.32 24.08
CA LYS A 42 0.30 13.18 24.58
C LYS A 42 1.66 12.69 24.11
N ARG A 43 1.93 11.39 24.17
CA ARG A 43 3.18 10.81 23.64
C ARG A 43 3.32 11.03 22.15
N LEU A 44 2.24 10.86 21.39
CA LEU A 44 2.20 11.15 19.96
C LEU A 44 2.51 12.62 19.70
N ASN A 45 1.84 13.54 20.40
CA ASN A 45 2.09 14.98 20.28
C ASN A 45 3.52 15.36 20.70
N THR A 46 4.13 14.70 21.69
CA THR A 46 5.54 14.91 22.08
C THR A 46 6.50 14.39 21.01
N ILE A 47 6.24 13.20 20.45
CA ILE A 47 7.01 12.66 19.33
C ILE A 47 6.87 13.58 18.10
N GLU A 48 5.66 14.06 17.82
CA GLU A 48 5.39 15.06 16.77
C GLU A 48 6.14 16.37 17.04
N GLN A 49 6.23 16.82 18.29
CA GLN A 49 6.91 18.06 18.66
C GLN A 49 8.44 17.95 18.57
N ASP A 50 9.01 16.80 18.95
CA ASP A 50 10.44 16.46 18.73
C ASP A 50 10.77 16.27 17.24
N THR A 51 9.80 15.80 16.45
CA THR A 51 9.93 15.68 14.98
C THR A 51 9.77 17.04 14.29
N ARG A 52 8.93 17.95 14.83
CA ARG A 52 8.76 19.34 14.35
C ARG A 52 10.03 20.17 14.47
N THR A 53 10.87 19.94 15.48
CA THR A 53 12.17 20.63 15.61
C THR A 53 13.21 20.18 14.58
N HIS A 54 12.98 19.07 13.88
CA HIS A 54 13.89 18.54 12.85
C HIS A 54 13.33 18.49 11.42
N GLY A 55 12.13 19.04 11.18
CA GLY A 55 11.63 19.33 9.83
C GLY A 55 10.41 18.51 9.40
N ASN A 56 9.38 19.26 8.97
CA ASN A 56 8.30 18.87 8.06
C ASN A 56 7.20 17.89 8.55
N VAL A 57 6.31 18.36 9.43
CA VAL A 57 5.06 17.61 9.77
C VAL A 57 3.95 17.80 8.72
N ASN A 58 3.95 18.89 7.96
CA ASN A 58 2.88 19.16 6.99
C ASN A 58 2.98 18.28 5.73
N ALA A 59 4.20 17.92 5.28
CA ALA A 59 4.35 16.97 4.18
C ALA A 59 3.97 15.53 4.59
N ASN A 60 4.32 15.10 5.80
CA ASN A 60 4.02 13.74 6.28
C ASN A 60 2.51 13.49 6.45
N LEU A 61 1.74 14.48 6.92
CA LEU A 61 0.28 14.37 6.99
C LEU A 61 -0.35 14.33 5.58
N SER A 62 0.12 15.18 4.67
CA SER A 62 -0.33 15.19 3.27
C SER A 62 0.02 13.90 2.52
N ASP A 63 1.19 13.29 2.81
CA ASP A 63 1.64 12.03 2.20
C ASP A 63 0.84 10.85 2.76
N ALA A 64 0.51 10.83 4.06
CA ALA A 64 -0.35 9.82 4.66
C ALA A 64 -1.79 9.85 4.12
N GLU A 65 -2.37 11.05 3.95
CA GLU A 65 -3.67 11.23 3.30
C GLU A 65 -3.64 10.80 1.84
N SER A 66 -2.55 11.12 1.13
CA SER A 66 -2.34 10.69 -0.26
C SER A 66 -2.22 9.17 -0.39
N ARG A 67 -1.46 8.51 0.50
CA ARG A 67 -1.34 7.04 0.56
C ARG A 67 -2.66 6.37 0.86
N THR A 68 -3.44 6.93 1.78
CA THR A 68 -4.78 6.41 2.09
C THR A 68 -5.70 6.51 0.88
N LYS A 69 -5.66 7.64 0.16
CA LYS A 69 -6.41 7.82 -1.09
C LYS A 69 -5.96 6.84 -2.17
N LEU A 70 -4.65 6.63 -2.33
CA LEU A 70 -4.10 5.67 -3.29
C LEU A 70 -4.48 4.24 -2.96
N ASN A 71 -4.51 3.86 -1.68
CA ASN A 71 -4.99 2.55 -1.25
C ASN A 71 -6.49 2.35 -1.56
N ALA A 72 -7.29 3.39 -1.37
CA ALA A 72 -8.70 3.37 -1.75
C ALA A 72 -8.85 3.22 -3.28
N SER A 73 -8.13 4.00 -4.08
CA SER A 73 -8.14 3.87 -5.55
C SER A 73 -7.59 2.54 -6.04
N TYR A 74 -6.63 1.94 -5.32
CA TYR A 74 -6.13 0.60 -5.59
C TYR A 74 -7.21 -0.46 -5.35
N SER A 75 -7.97 -0.34 -4.27
CA SER A 75 -9.09 -1.24 -3.99
C SER A 75 -10.22 -1.06 -5.01
N GLU A 76 -10.53 0.19 -5.36
CA GLU A 76 -11.55 0.54 -6.35
C GLU A 76 -11.22 0.00 -7.75
N LEU A 77 -9.94 0.02 -8.14
CA LEU A 77 -9.47 -0.55 -9.41
C LEU A 77 -9.78 -2.05 -9.52
N TYR A 78 -9.70 -2.79 -8.40
CA TYR A 78 -10.07 -4.21 -8.34
C TYR A 78 -11.59 -4.40 -8.41
N ASP A 79 -12.35 -3.61 -7.66
CA ASP A 79 -13.80 -3.74 -7.57
C ASP A 79 -14.51 -3.32 -8.88
N ASN A 80 -13.92 -2.39 -9.65
CA ASN A 80 -14.52 -1.84 -10.87
C ASN A 80 -13.82 -2.36 -12.14
N GLU A 81 -12.77 -1.69 -12.63
CA GLU A 81 -12.22 -1.95 -13.96
C GLU A 81 -11.62 -3.34 -14.11
N TRP A 82 -11.03 -3.91 -13.04
CA TRP A 82 -10.58 -5.29 -13.07
C TRP A 82 -11.74 -6.27 -13.24
N THR A 83 -12.87 -6.04 -12.57
CA THR A 83 -14.07 -6.89 -12.68
C THR A 83 -14.69 -6.79 -14.07
N GLU A 84 -14.79 -5.58 -14.63
CA GLU A 84 -15.25 -5.36 -16.01
C GLU A 84 -14.35 -6.06 -17.04
N ALA A 85 -13.02 -5.96 -16.87
CA ALA A 85 -12.06 -6.62 -17.75
C ALA A 85 -12.06 -8.14 -17.59
N PHE A 86 -12.23 -8.63 -16.36
CA PHE A 86 -12.36 -10.07 -16.09
C PHE A 86 -13.58 -10.64 -16.81
N ASP A 87 -14.73 -9.99 -16.69
CA ASP A 87 -15.97 -10.41 -17.36
C ASP A 87 -15.83 -10.43 -18.90
N GLU A 88 -15.17 -9.43 -19.49
CA GLU A 88 -14.85 -9.38 -20.93
C GLU A 88 -13.94 -10.54 -21.37
N LEU A 89 -12.91 -10.86 -20.58
CA LEU A 89 -11.99 -11.95 -20.90
C LEU A 89 -12.68 -13.32 -20.81
N THR A 90 -13.48 -13.55 -19.77
CA THR A 90 -14.11 -14.87 -19.54
C THR A 90 -15.38 -15.08 -20.36
N THR A 91 -16.20 -14.04 -20.54
CA THR A 91 -17.50 -14.15 -21.21
C THR A 91 -17.38 -13.98 -22.72
N ASP A 92 -16.77 -12.87 -23.15
CA ASP A 92 -16.73 -12.51 -24.57
C ASP A 92 -15.62 -13.26 -25.30
N ASN A 93 -14.46 -13.41 -24.65
CA ASN A 93 -13.28 -14.05 -25.23
C ASN A 93 -13.09 -15.53 -24.81
N LYS A 94 -13.94 -16.05 -23.91
CA LYS A 94 -13.94 -17.46 -23.45
C LYS A 94 -12.61 -17.94 -22.88
N ILE A 95 -11.84 -17.04 -22.29
CA ILE A 95 -10.60 -17.37 -21.58
C ILE A 95 -10.97 -18.01 -20.24
N THR A 96 -10.15 -18.94 -19.74
CA THR A 96 -10.41 -19.56 -18.44
C THR A 96 -10.24 -18.54 -17.31
N ASP A 97 -10.99 -18.66 -16.22
CA ASP A 97 -10.87 -17.76 -15.06
C ASP A 97 -9.42 -17.59 -14.59
N LYS A 98 -8.67 -18.70 -14.54
CA LYS A 98 -7.27 -18.67 -14.11
C LYS A 98 -6.41 -17.87 -15.09
N ASP A 99 -6.55 -18.11 -16.39
CA ASP A 99 -5.74 -17.43 -17.39
C ASP A 99 -6.12 -15.94 -17.48
N ALA A 100 -7.41 -15.61 -17.36
CA ALA A 100 -7.90 -14.24 -17.30
C ALA A 100 -7.31 -13.49 -16.09
N ILE A 101 -7.30 -14.12 -14.91
CA ILE A 101 -6.65 -13.56 -13.71
C ILE A 101 -5.16 -13.33 -13.96
N MET A 102 -4.46 -14.26 -14.63
CA MET A 102 -3.04 -14.12 -14.92
C MET A 102 -2.74 -13.01 -15.92
N ILE A 103 -3.60 -12.84 -16.93
CA ILE A 103 -3.54 -11.73 -17.88
C ILE A 103 -3.68 -10.40 -17.14
N LEU A 104 -4.72 -10.24 -16.32
CA LEU A 104 -4.97 -9.00 -15.59
C LEU A 104 -3.88 -8.69 -14.56
N LEU A 105 -3.36 -9.72 -13.88
CA LEU A 105 -2.24 -9.55 -12.97
C LEU A 105 -0.98 -9.12 -13.74
N LYS A 106 -0.71 -9.69 -14.91
CA LYS A 106 0.40 -9.28 -15.78
C LYS A 106 0.25 -7.83 -16.24
N VAL A 107 -0.95 -7.40 -16.63
CA VAL A 107 -1.26 -6.00 -16.97
C VAL A 107 -0.89 -5.08 -15.82
N LEU A 108 -1.43 -5.34 -14.62
CA LEU A 108 -1.16 -4.54 -13.43
C LEU A 108 0.34 -4.45 -13.14
N MET A 109 1.01 -5.60 -13.00
CA MET A 109 2.43 -5.64 -12.63
C MET A 109 3.32 -4.95 -13.67
N THR A 110 3.04 -5.16 -14.96
CA THR A 110 3.79 -4.53 -16.06
C THR A 110 3.59 -3.02 -16.05
N SER A 111 2.37 -2.53 -15.86
CA SER A 111 2.11 -1.09 -15.74
C SER A 111 2.86 -0.47 -14.59
N PHE A 112 2.78 -1.10 -13.41
CA PHE A 112 3.45 -0.61 -12.21
C PHE A 112 4.97 -0.57 -12.35
N GLN A 113 5.57 -1.61 -12.93
CA GLN A 113 7.02 -1.67 -13.17
C GLN A 113 7.48 -0.55 -14.10
N ASN A 114 6.80 -0.38 -15.24
CA ASN A 114 7.15 0.65 -16.22
C ASN A 114 6.96 2.06 -15.64
N CYS A 115 5.88 2.30 -14.89
CA CYS A 115 5.68 3.56 -14.19
C CYS A 115 6.77 3.83 -13.14
N ARG A 116 7.19 2.82 -12.36
CA ARG A 116 8.28 2.95 -11.37
C ARG A 116 9.61 3.31 -12.02
N GLU A 117 9.95 2.67 -13.15
CA GLU A 117 11.20 2.97 -13.87
C GLU A 117 11.25 4.41 -14.42
N VAL A 118 10.12 4.90 -14.91
CA VAL A 118 10.01 6.28 -15.42
C VAL A 118 10.02 7.30 -14.30
N THR A 119 9.27 7.07 -13.22
CA THR A 119 9.15 8.01 -12.10
C THR A 119 10.38 7.96 -11.21
N TRP A 120 10.63 6.82 -10.55
CA TRP A 120 11.68 6.67 -9.54
C TRP A 120 13.06 6.37 -10.13
N GLY A 121 13.15 5.55 -11.18
CA GLY A 121 14.44 5.24 -11.81
C GLY A 121 15.16 6.50 -12.32
N ARG A 122 14.41 7.54 -12.72
CA ARG A 122 14.99 8.85 -13.07
C ARG A 122 15.49 9.62 -11.85
N TYR A 123 14.81 9.54 -10.71
CA TYR A 123 15.26 10.14 -9.45
C TYR A 123 16.55 9.53 -8.94
N GLU A 124 16.66 8.20 -8.93
CA GLU A 124 17.89 7.50 -8.51
C GLU A 124 19.08 7.87 -9.38
N ARG A 125 18.88 7.98 -10.70
CA ARG A 125 19.91 8.47 -11.62
C ARG A 125 20.32 9.91 -11.32
N LEU A 126 19.37 10.80 -11.00
CA LEU A 126 19.67 12.18 -10.61
C LEU A 126 20.48 12.25 -9.32
N ILE A 127 20.11 11.48 -8.29
CA ILE A 127 20.87 11.39 -7.04
C ILE A 127 22.27 10.86 -7.31
N HIS A 128 22.41 9.81 -8.12
CA HIS A 128 23.71 9.23 -8.44
C HIS A 128 24.62 10.25 -9.15
N VAL A 129 24.10 10.98 -10.13
CA VAL A 129 24.86 12.06 -10.80
C VAL A 129 25.25 13.15 -9.81
N ALA A 130 24.32 13.62 -8.97
CA ALA A 130 24.60 14.65 -7.97
C ALA A 130 25.63 14.20 -6.91
N SER A 131 25.59 12.93 -6.52
CA SER A 131 26.51 12.33 -5.54
C SER A 131 27.89 12.02 -6.12
N SER A 132 28.00 11.91 -7.45
CA SER A 132 29.26 11.60 -8.16
C SER A 132 30.20 12.80 -8.33
N VAL A 133 29.80 14.00 -7.88
CA VAL A 133 30.68 15.19 -7.85
C VAL A 133 31.65 15.08 -6.68
N ASP A 134 32.69 14.27 -6.86
CA ASP A 134 33.79 14.13 -5.92
C ASP A 134 34.80 15.29 -6.15
N ILE A 135 34.77 16.31 -5.28
CA ILE A 135 35.78 17.37 -5.29
C ILE A 135 37.06 16.79 -4.72
N LYS A 136 37.85 16.11 -5.56
CA LYS A 136 39.14 15.50 -5.21
C LYS A 136 40.24 16.48 -4.80
N HIS A 137 39.92 17.72 -4.42
CA HIS A 137 40.91 18.78 -4.21
C HIS A 137 40.80 19.60 -2.92
N VAL A 138 40.19 19.08 -1.85
CA VAL A 138 40.30 19.70 -0.51
C VAL A 138 40.76 18.68 0.53
N SER A 139 41.97 18.15 0.33
CA SER A 139 42.70 17.41 1.35
C SER A 139 43.42 18.39 2.30
N SER A 140 42.66 19.08 3.15
CA SER A 140 43.10 19.55 4.48
C SER A 140 41.93 20.25 5.17
N VAL A 141 41.95 20.28 6.51
CA VAL A 141 40.93 20.84 7.42
C VAL A 141 39.88 19.82 7.89
N SER A 142 40.35 18.90 8.74
CA SER A 142 39.50 18.17 9.67
C SER A 142 39.11 19.07 10.85
N SER A 143 37.87 19.56 10.83
CA SER A 143 37.20 20.00 12.07
C SER A 143 35.73 19.58 12.02
N ALA A 144 35.21 19.09 13.15
CA ALA A 144 33.88 18.49 13.24
C ALA A 144 32.75 19.38 12.68
N LYS A 145 32.90 20.71 12.78
CA LYS A 145 31.98 21.71 12.19
C LYS A 145 31.90 21.64 10.66
N HIS A 146 32.98 21.28 9.97
CA HIS A 146 32.98 21.11 8.51
C HIS A 146 32.29 19.82 8.08
N ILE A 147 32.42 18.73 8.84
CA ILE A 147 31.73 17.46 8.56
C ILE A 147 30.21 17.65 8.67
N THR A 148 29.73 18.29 9.74
CA THR A 148 28.30 18.58 9.92
C THR A 148 27.76 19.54 8.86
N ARG A 149 28.56 20.52 8.43
CA ARG A 149 28.16 21.47 7.36
C ARG A 149 28.05 20.78 5.99
N THR A 150 28.99 19.90 5.64
CA THR A 150 28.94 19.11 4.39
C THR A 150 27.79 18.11 4.41
N GLN A 151 27.51 17.49 5.56
CA GLN A 151 26.34 16.60 5.74
C GLN A 151 25.01 17.37 5.57
N ASN A 152 24.89 18.57 6.16
CA ASN A 152 23.69 19.39 6.01
C ASN A 152 23.50 19.92 4.57
N MET A 153 24.58 20.33 3.89
CA MET A 153 24.53 20.71 2.46
C MET A 153 24.09 19.55 1.56
N ASN A 154 24.45 18.32 1.90
CA ASN A 154 24.01 17.13 1.16
C ASN A 154 22.50 16.89 1.37
N ILE A 155 21.99 17.12 2.59
CA ILE A 155 20.54 17.02 2.89
C ILE A 155 19.73 18.08 2.13
N ASP A 156 20.19 19.35 2.15
CA ASP A 156 19.50 20.45 1.45
C ASP A 156 19.50 20.24 -0.08
N LEU A 157 20.63 19.82 -0.65
CA LEU A 157 20.72 19.51 -2.08
C LEU A 157 19.81 18.34 -2.48
N MET A 158 19.76 17.28 -1.67
CA MET A 158 18.84 16.16 -1.91
C MET A 158 17.37 16.61 -1.86
N HIS A 159 17.04 17.52 -0.95
CA HIS A 159 15.69 18.10 -0.86
C HIS A 159 15.34 18.93 -2.11
N ASP A 160 16.27 19.76 -2.59
CA ASP A 160 16.05 20.56 -3.80
C ASP A 160 15.93 19.68 -5.06
N ILE A 161 16.78 18.66 -5.21
CA ILE A 161 16.70 17.67 -6.30
C ILE A 161 15.34 16.96 -6.28
N LYS A 162 14.85 16.62 -5.08
CA LYS A 162 13.54 15.99 -4.90
C LYS A 162 12.39 16.91 -5.29
N GLY A 163 12.44 18.18 -4.89
CA GLY A 163 11.44 19.17 -5.28
C GLY A 163 11.39 19.39 -6.80
N ILE A 164 12.56 19.42 -7.45
CA ILE A 164 12.67 19.50 -8.92
C ILE A 164 12.10 18.24 -9.58
N TRP A 165 12.46 17.06 -9.08
CA TRP A 165 11.96 15.79 -9.59
C TRP A 165 10.43 15.70 -9.51
N LEU A 166 9.83 16.06 -8.37
CA LEU A 166 8.39 15.97 -8.19
C LEU A 166 7.63 16.87 -9.19
N LYS A 167 8.13 18.10 -9.38
CA LYS A 167 7.57 19.05 -10.36
C LYS A 167 7.72 18.53 -11.79
N ALA A 168 8.92 18.12 -12.18
CA ALA A 168 9.20 17.60 -13.51
C ALA A 168 8.34 16.36 -13.81
N THR A 169 8.18 15.46 -12.83
CA THR A 169 7.37 14.25 -13.01
C THR A 169 5.89 14.58 -13.07
N GLN A 170 5.40 15.59 -12.35
CA GLN A 170 4.01 16.02 -12.49
C GLN A 170 3.71 16.56 -13.90
N GLU A 171 4.63 17.34 -14.48
CA GLU A 171 4.49 17.89 -15.84
C GLU A 171 4.64 16.83 -16.94
N LEU A 172 5.44 15.80 -16.69
CA LEU A 172 5.67 14.72 -17.65
C LEU A 172 4.51 13.74 -17.77
N LYS A 173 3.53 13.74 -16.85
CA LYS A 173 2.44 12.75 -16.83
C LYS A 173 1.70 12.67 -18.17
N GLU A 174 1.25 13.81 -18.67
CA GLU A 174 0.47 13.90 -19.92
C GLU A 174 1.31 13.50 -21.14
N ILE A 175 2.61 13.82 -21.13
CA ILE A 175 3.53 13.51 -22.23
C ILE A 175 3.90 12.01 -22.22
N ALA A 176 4.03 11.43 -21.02
CA ALA A 176 4.48 10.06 -20.84
C ALA A 176 3.35 9.03 -20.95
N ALA A 177 2.07 9.43 -20.85
CA ALA A 177 0.93 8.51 -20.85
C ALA A 177 0.85 7.63 -22.11
N GLU A 178 0.88 8.23 -23.30
CA GLU A 178 0.81 7.50 -24.57
C GLU A 178 2.06 6.64 -24.85
N PRO A 179 3.30 7.15 -24.66
CA PRO A 179 4.49 6.31 -24.74
C PRO A 179 4.47 5.13 -23.75
N LEU A 180 3.98 5.33 -22.52
CA LEU A 180 3.86 4.25 -21.54
C LEU A 180 2.83 3.21 -21.99
N TYR A 181 1.66 3.66 -22.44
CA TYR A 181 0.62 2.76 -22.93
C TYR A 181 1.14 1.86 -24.05
N SER A 182 1.77 2.45 -25.08
CA SER A 182 2.33 1.70 -26.21
C SER A 182 3.45 0.73 -25.82
N VAL A 183 4.37 1.13 -24.93
CA VAL A 183 5.44 0.25 -24.43
C VAL A 183 4.88 -0.93 -23.63
N ILE A 184 3.91 -0.68 -22.76
CA ILE A 184 3.29 -1.71 -21.93
C ILE A 184 2.48 -2.66 -22.80
N GLU A 185 1.68 -2.15 -23.73
CA GLU A 185 0.90 -2.95 -24.68
C GLU A 185 1.81 -3.88 -25.49
N ALA A 186 2.92 -3.36 -26.03
CA ALA A 186 3.91 -4.17 -26.73
C ALA A 186 4.57 -5.25 -25.84
N SER A 187 4.72 -4.99 -24.53
CA SER A 187 5.30 -5.94 -23.58
C SER A 187 4.34 -7.06 -23.15
N LEU A 188 3.03 -6.86 -23.33
CA LEU A 188 2.01 -7.78 -22.87
C LEU A 188 1.79 -8.96 -23.83
N ASP A 189 2.22 -8.85 -25.09
CA ASP A 189 2.05 -9.85 -26.15
C ASP A 189 0.57 -10.27 -26.32
N MET A 190 -0.33 -9.29 -26.16
CA MET A 190 -1.78 -9.46 -26.26
C MET A 190 -2.37 -8.31 -27.06
N ASN A 191 -3.37 -8.59 -27.89
CA ASN A 191 -4.06 -7.55 -28.65
C ASN A 191 -5.09 -6.83 -27.77
N ILE A 192 -4.63 -6.04 -26.81
CA ILE A 192 -5.48 -5.32 -25.86
C ILE A 192 -6.34 -4.27 -26.56
N THR A 193 -5.91 -3.73 -27.71
CA THR A 193 -6.69 -2.75 -28.49
C THR A 193 -8.10 -3.21 -28.88
N VAL A 194 -8.32 -4.52 -29.05
CA VAL A 194 -9.64 -5.07 -29.41
C VAL A 194 -10.50 -5.42 -28.19
N MET A 195 -9.97 -5.24 -26.97
CA MET A 195 -10.61 -5.56 -25.70
C MET A 195 -10.85 -4.26 -24.92
N PRO A 196 -11.97 -3.56 -25.15
CA PRO A 196 -12.20 -2.22 -24.59
C PRO A 196 -12.14 -2.15 -23.07
N MET A 197 -12.66 -3.14 -22.33
CA MET A 197 -12.62 -3.13 -20.86
C MET A 197 -11.21 -3.41 -20.35
N THR A 198 -10.51 -4.34 -20.98
CA THR A 198 -9.10 -4.64 -20.69
C THR A 198 -8.19 -3.43 -20.99
N SER A 199 -8.47 -2.69 -22.07
CA SER A 199 -7.76 -1.44 -22.40
C SER A 199 -8.04 -0.34 -21.38
N LYS A 200 -9.31 -0.18 -20.94
CA LYS A 200 -9.68 0.74 -19.86
C LYS A 200 -8.93 0.40 -18.56
N TYR A 201 -8.88 -0.88 -18.20
CA TYR A 201 -8.14 -1.39 -17.04
C TYR A 201 -6.64 -1.06 -17.15
N LEU A 202 -6.00 -1.31 -18.29
CA LEU A 202 -4.60 -0.96 -18.54
C LEU A 202 -4.32 0.53 -18.33
N LYS A 203 -5.13 1.41 -18.92
CA LYS A 203 -4.98 2.87 -18.75
C LYS A 203 -5.07 3.26 -17.28
N ARG A 204 -5.97 2.64 -16.53
CA ARG A 204 -6.14 2.91 -15.11
C ARG A 204 -5.01 2.36 -14.25
N CYS A 205 -4.43 1.21 -14.61
CA CYS A 205 -3.22 0.69 -14.02
C CYS A 205 -2.02 1.64 -14.21
N ILE A 206 -1.87 2.23 -15.40
CA ILE A 206 -0.82 3.22 -15.69
C ILE A 206 -0.99 4.48 -14.84
N ASP A 207 -2.21 5.02 -14.80
CA ASP A 207 -2.52 6.20 -14.01
C ASP A 207 -2.22 6.02 -12.51
N LEU A 208 -2.62 4.88 -11.96
CA LEU A 208 -2.42 4.56 -10.56
C LEU A 208 -0.94 4.26 -10.28
N GLY A 209 -0.29 3.46 -11.12
CA GLY A 209 1.14 3.15 -11.04
C GLY A 209 2.01 4.41 -11.08
N TRP A 210 1.65 5.40 -11.92
CA TRP A 210 2.30 6.70 -11.94
C TRP A 210 2.16 7.41 -10.59
N GLN A 211 0.93 7.55 -10.08
CA GLN A 211 0.67 8.23 -8.82
C GLN A 211 1.38 7.57 -7.64
N MET A 212 1.49 6.24 -7.66
CA MET A 212 2.18 5.46 -6.63
C MET A 212 3.70 5.58 -6.73
N GLY A 213 4.24 5.73 -7.94
CA GLY A 213 5.67 5.92 -8.20
C GLY A 213 6.19 7.33 -7.85
N VAL A 214 5.34 8.37 -7.96
CA VAL A 214 5.73 9.75 -7.63
C VAL A 214 5.68 10.09 -6.14
N GLN A 215 5.20 9.18 -5.30
CA GLN A 215 5.14 9.41 -3.86
C GLN A 215 6.53 9.61 -3.27
N GLU A 216 6.58 10.26 -2.10
CA GLU A 216 7.84 10.57 -1.42
C GLU A 216 8.69 9.32 -1.16
N LYS A 217 8.01 8.26 -0.74
CA LYS A 217 8.46 6.87 -0.82
C LYS A 217 7.51 6.14 -1.77
N PRO A 218 7.99 5.62 -2.92
CA PRO A 218 7.15 4.90 -3.86
C PRO A 218 6.47 3.71 -3.18
N LEU A 219 5.18 3.53 -3.43
CA LEU A 219 4.47 2.34 -2.95
C LEU A 219 4.96 1.10 -3.68
N HIS A 220 4.79 -0.06 -3.07
CA HIS A 220 5.31 -1.32 -3.58
C HIS A 220 4.22 -2.39 -3.66
N LEU A 221 4.16 -3.09 -4.79
CA LEU A 221 3.32 -4.27 -4.95
C LEU A 221 4.14 -5.54 -4.73
N ASP A 222 3.60 -6.41 -3.90
CA ASP A 222 4.13 -7.74 -3.66
C ASP A 222 4.11 -8.60 -4.93
N GLY A 223 5.20 -9.28 -5.26
CA GLY A 223 5.24 -10.21 -6.39
C GLY A 223 5.99 -9.74 -7.63
N PHE A 224 6.89 -8.77 -7.50
CA PHE A 224 7.93 -8.54 -8.52
C PHE A 224 8.80 -9.79 -8.77
N VAL A 225 8.83 -10.73 -7.83
CA VAL A 225 9.50 -12.03 -7.95
C VAL A 225 8.42 -13.09 -8.20
N GLU A 226 8.22 -13.40 -9.49
CA GLU A 226 7.44 -14.50 -10.06
C GLU A 226 6.09 -14.79 -9.39
N ILE A 227 5.00 -14.48 -10.09
CA ILE A 227 3.61 -14.83 -9.73
C ILE A 227 3.47 -16.32 -9.37
N ASP A 228 4.23 -17.20 -10.03
CA ASP A 228 4.29 -18.64 -9.75
C ASP A 228 5.05 -18.99 -8.47
N SER A 229 5.90 -18.11 -7.94
CA SER A 229 6.67 -18.35 -6.71
C SER A 229 5.80 -18.43 -5.46
N TYR A 230 4.55 -17.98 -5.52
CA TYR A 230 3.60 -18.12 -4.42
C TYR A 230 2.92 -19.48 -4.39
N ALA A 231 2.90 -20.21 -5.51
CA ALA A 231 2.27 -21.51 -5.57
C ALA A 231 2.91 -22.48 -4.56
N GLY A 232 2.10 -23.05 -3.68
CA GLY A 232 2.57 -23.96 -2.63
C GLY A 232 3.20 -23.29 -1.41
N LYS A 233 3.24 -21.96 -1.30
CA LYS A 233 3.59 -21.27 -0.04
C LYS A 233 2.41 -21.30 0.93
N SER A 234 2.69 -21.24 2.23
CA SER A 234 1.64 -21.16 3.27
C SER A 234 0.76 -19.93 3.08
N PHE A 235 -0.54 -20.10 3.26
CA PHE A 235 -1.51 -19.01 3.15
C PHE A 235 -1.43 -18.09 4.38
N ASP A 236 -0.86 -16.92 4.20
CA ASP A 236 -0.79 -15.87 5.22
C ASP A 236 -2.07 -15.02 5.20
N LYS A 237 -2.87 -15.12 6.28
CA LYS A 237 -4.15 -14.40 6.44
C LYS A 237 -3.98 -12.92 6.78
N ASP A 238 -2.83 -12.52 7.28
CA ASP A 238 -2.52 -11.12 7.54
C ASP A 238 -2.18 -10.40 6.24
N LYS A 239 -1.63 -11.16 5.27
CA LYS A 239 -1.26 -10.65 3.94
C LYS A 239 -2.36 -10.77 2.90
N PHE A 240 -3.07 -11.90 2.84
CA PHE A 240 -4.04 -12.21 1.80
C PHE A 240 -5.45 -12.47 2.34
N ARG A 241 -6.44 -12.05 1.56
CA ARG A 241 -7.82 -12.54 1.64
C ARG A 241 -8.01 -13.70 0.67
N ALA A 242 -8.87 -14.65 1.01
CA ALA A 242 -9.20 -15.75 0.11
C ALA A 242 -10.08 -15.23 -1.04
N TYR A 243 -9.78 -15.64 -2.27
CA TYR A 243 -10.58 -15.29 -3.45
C TYR A 243 -11.92 -16.05 -3.45
N THR A 244 -11.91 -17.33 -3.84
CA THR A 244 -13.14 -18.17 -3.82
C THR A 244 -12.99 -19.40 -2.95
N ARG A 245 -11.78 -19.96 -2.83
CA ARG A 245 -11.51 -21.14 -2.01
C ARG A 245 -10.56 -20.83 -0.87
N TYR A 246 -10.88 -21.38 0.28
CA TYR A 246 -9.98 -21.43 1.43
C TYR A 246 -9.02 -22.60 1.30
N GLY A 247 -7.79 -22.41 1.79
CA GLY A 247 -6.74 -23.40 1.75
C GLY A 247 -5.62 -23.03 2.73
N SER A 248 -4.77 -24.00 3.06
CA SER A 248 -3.58 -23.76 3.88
C SER A 248 -2.40 -23.26 3.06
N HIS A 249 -2.47 -23.35 1.73
CA HIS A 249 -1.44 -22.90 0.81
C HIS A 249 -2.03 -22.00 -0.28
N ILE A 250 -1.19 -21.23 -0.95
CA ILE A 250 -1.57 -20.40 -2.08
C ILE A 250 -1.50 -21.25 -3.37
N ALA A 251 -2.57 -21.23 -4.15
CA ALA A 251 -2.61 -21.80 -5.49
C ALA A 251 -2.08 -20.80 -6.52
N PHE A 252 -2.60 -19.58 -6.48
CA PHE A 252 -2.18 -18.44 -7.29
C PHE A 252 -2.65 -17.14 -6.65
N VAL A 253 -1.96 -16.04 -6.97
CA VAL A 253 -2.33 -14.68 -6.56
C VAL A 253 -3.34 -14.12 -7.56
N VAL A 254 -4.37 -13.44 -7.07
CA VAL A 254 -5.38 -12.75 -7.88
C VAL A 254 -5.14 -11.25 -7.86
N TRP A 255 -4.86 -10.72 -6.67
CA TRP A 255 -4.60 -9.31 -6.43
C TRP A 255 -3.37 -9.18 -5.51
N PRO A 256 -2.34 -8.41 -5.90
CA PRO A 256 -1.13 -8.34 -5.10
C PRO A 256 -1.35 -7.61 -3.77
N THR A 257 -0.47 -7.85 -2.81
CA THR A 257 -0.48 -7.08 -1.56
C THR A 257 0.17 -5.73 -1.81
N LEU A 258 -0.41 -4.67 -1.27
CA LEU A 258 0.11 -3.32 -1.36
C LEU A 258 0.85 -2.93 -0.08
N TYR A 259 2.07 -2.45 -0.22
CA TYR A 259 2.88 -1.90 0.88
C TYR A 259 3.06 -0.39 0.73
N GLU A 260 3.27 0.29 1.85
CA GLU A 260 3.60 1.71 1.87
C GLU A 260 4.88 2.01 1.08
N TYR A 261 5.86 1.11 1.11
CA TYR A 261 7.09 1.14 0.34
C TYR A 261 7.73 -0.26 0.36
N GLU A 262 8.80 -0.47 -0.42
CA GLU A 262 9.50 -1.75 -0.48
C GLU A 262 10.06 -2.16 0.90
N GLY A 263 9.63 -3.31 1.41
CA GLY A 263 9.94 -3.78 2.77
C GLY A 263 9.21 -3.04 3.90
N GLY A 264 8.29 -2.13 3.56
CA GLY A 264 7.46 -1.39 4.52
C GLY A 264 6.25 -2.17 5.03
N PRO A 265 5.41 -1.56 5.88
CA PRO A 265 4.18 -2.17 6.37
C PRO A 265 3.14 -2.35 5.25
N ILE A 266 2.26 -3.33 5.43
CA ILE A 266 1.12 -3.57 4.52
C ILE A 266 0.15 -2.40 4.63
N LEU A 267 -0.13 -1.79 3.48
CA LEU A 267 -1.14 -0.74 3.32
C LEU A 267 -2.48 -1.33 2.87
N GLY A 268 -2.45 -2.36 2.01
CA GLY A 268 -3.64 -3.05 1.51
C GLY A 268 -3.38 -4.55 1.36
N LYS A 269 -4.29 -5.38 1.89
CA LYS A 269 -4.20 -6.85 1.75
C LYS A 269 -4.41 -7.27 0.29
N GLY A 270 -3.64 -8.25 -0.15
CA GLY A 270 -3.87 -8.89 -1.44
C GLY A 270 -5.05 -9.87 -1.41
N VAL A 271 -5.32 -10.47 -2.56
CA VAL A 271 -6.30 -11.55 -2.75
C VAL A 271 -5.61 -12.74 -3.40
N ALA A 272 -5.78 -13.93 -2.84
CA ALA A 272 -5.17 -15.15 -3.34
C ALA A 272 -6.14 -16.33 -3.27
N GLN A 273 -5.99 -17.28 -4.21
CA GLN A 273 -6.74 -18.52 -4.19
C GLN A 273 -6.08 -19.53 -3.27
N GLY A 274 -6.84 -20.07 -2.30
CA GLY A 274 -6.36 -21.14 -1.43
C GLY A 274 -6.36 -22.51 -2.12
N SER A 275 -5.36 -23.32 -1.80
CA SER A 275 -5.28 -24.74 -2.10
C SER A 275 -5.08 -25.59 -0.84
N ALA A 276 -5.46 -26.86 -0.94
CA ALA A 276 -5.04 -27.87 0.02
C ALA A 276 -3.51 -28.01 0.02
N PRO A 277 -2.89 -28.57 1.08
CA PRO A 277 -1.47 -28.89 1.06
C PRO A 277 -1.15 -29.73 -0.18
N VAL A 278 -0.06 -29.39 -0.86
CA VAL A 278 0.49 -30.27 -1.90
C VAL A 278 1.01 -31.50 -1.15
N ASN A 279 0.22 -32.58 -1.13
CA ASN A 279 0.71 -33.87 -0.67
C ASN A 279 1.79 -34.31 -1.66
N THR A 280 3.06 -34.14 -1.31
CA THR A 280 4.15 -34.88 -1.94
C THR A 280 4.04 -36.32 -1.49
N SER A 281 3.10 -37.06 -2.07
CA SER A 281 3.07 -38.52 -2.01
C SER A 281 4.21 -39.03 -2.87
N ASN A 282 5.32 -39.39 -2.22
CA ASN A 282 6.25 -40.42 -2.67
C ASN A 282 5.81 -41.76 -2.10
#